data_AF-A0A349U5T6-F1
#
_entry.id   AF-A0A349U5T6-F1
#
_cell.length_a   1.000
_cell.length_b   1.000
_cell.length_c   1.000
_cell.angle_alpha   90.00
_cell.angle_beta   90.00
_cell.angle_gamma   90.00
#
_symmetry.space_group_name_H-M   'P 1'
#
loop_
_entity.id
_entity.type
_entity.pdbx_description
1 polymer ?
#
loop_
_entity_poly.entity_id
_entity_poly.type
_entity_poly.pdbx_seq_one_letter_code
_entity_poly.pdbx_strand_id
1 'polypeptide(L)'
;MEILKYYWQRFCRLFVEKRPAERLFTILDSVDESRRSWQAALKEFNLAEKDFIDYSSYKIIASQKRYIYLLRQAQNLGATSWPANELKPLASSLPVTNDN
;
A
#
# COMPACT_ATOMS: atom_id res chain seq x y z
N MET A 1 23.44 -0.21 34.11
CA MET A 1 22.67 0.50 33.07
C MET A 1 23.03 0.07 31.63
N GLU A 2 24.20 -0.53 31.37
CA GLU A 2 24.59 -0.98 30.02
C GLU A 2 23.94 -2.31 29.57
N ILE A 3 23.63 -3.20 30.53
CA ILE A 3 23.12 -4.55 30.25
C ILE A 3 21.72 -4.50 29.61
N LEU A 4 20.86 -3.57 30.05
CA LEU A 4 19.51 -3.37 29.51
C LEU A 4 19.51 -2.88 28.05
N LYS A 5 20.49 -2.05 27.67
CA LYS A 5 20.69 -1.65 26.26
C LYS A 5 21.05 -2.85 25.39
N TYR A 6 21.90 -3.75 25.89
CA TYR A 6 22.32 -4.94 25.15
C TYR A 6 21.18 -5.94 24.94
N TYR A 7 20.36 -6.17 25.96
CA TYR A 7 19.17 -7.02 25.85
C TYR A 7 18.11 -6.42 24.91
N TRP A 8 17.91 -5.10 24.95
CA TRP A 8 16.99 -4.43 24.03
C TRP A 8 17.47 -4.47 22.59
N GLN A 9 18.77 -4.27 22.35
CA GLN A 9 19.36 -4.42 21.02
C GLN A 9 19.25 -5.86 20.48
N ARG A 10 19.47 -6.88 21.33
CA ARG A 10 19.34 -8.29 20.94
C ARG A 10 17.88 -8.69 20.72
N PHE A 11 16.95 -8.13 21.50
CA PHE A 11 15.52 -8.33 21.35
C PHE A 11 15.01 -7.67 20.05
N CYS A 12 15.36 -6.42 19.77
CA CYS A 12 15.00 -5.75 18.50
C CYS A 12 15.54 -6.51 17.28
N ARG A 13 16.73 -7.13 17.38
CA ARG A 13 17.33 -7.93 16.31
C ARG A 13 16.56 -9.22 16.01
N LEU A 14 15.70 -9.70 16.92
CA LEU A 14 14.80 -10.84 16.66
C LEU A 14 13.53 -10.43 15.90
N PHE A 15 13.16 -9.14 15.92
CA PHE A 15 11.99 -8.61 15.22
C PHE A 15 12.32 -7.93 13.89
N VAL A 16 13.61 -7.76 13.58
CA VAL A 16 14.07 -7.15 12.34
C VAL A 16 14.81 -8.18 11.50
N GLU A 17 14.12 -8.63 10.45
CA GLU A 17 14.61 -8.87 9.08
C GLU A 17 13.91 -10.11 8.46
N LYS A 18 12.63 -10.00 8.11
CA LYS A 18 12.07 -10.93 7.12
C LYS A 18 12.75 -10.68 5.78
N ARG A 19 13.07 -11.75 5.05
CA ARG A 19 13.71 -11.66 3.73
C ARG A 19 12.92 -10.69 2.82
N PRO A 20 13.58 -9.85 2.00
CA PRO A 20 12.89 -8.83 1.21
C PRO A 20 11.78 -9.39 0.31
N ALA A 21 11.95 -10.62 -0.21
CA ALA A 21 10.91 -11.31 -0.98
C ALA A 21 9.67 -11.68 -0.16
N GLU A 22 9.85 -12.13 1.10
CA GLU A 22 8.73 -12.44 2.01
C GLU A 22 8.00 -11.16 2.44
N ARG A 23 8.71 -10.03 2.58
CA ARG A 23 8.12 -8.72 2.86
C ARG A 23 7.25 -8.23 1.70
N LEU A 24 7.73 -8.37 0.47
CA LEU A 24 6.98 -7.97 -0.73
C LEU A 24 5.69 -8.77 -0.90
N PHE A 25 5.75 -10.10 -0.76
CA PHE A 25 4.57 -10.97 -0.85
C PHE A 25 3.53 -10.61 0.22
N THR A 26 3.98 -10.43 1.47
CA THR A 26 3.11 -10.02 2.59
C THR A 26 2.46 -8.65 2.36
N ILE A 27 3.17 -7.72 1.71
CA ILE A 27 2.65 -6.37 1.44
C ILE A 27 1.62 -6.42 0.31
N LEU A 28 1.86 -7.16 -0.76
CA LEU A 28 0.90 -7.32 -1.85
C LEU A 28 -0.40 -7.98 -1.36
N ASP A 29 -0.32 -9.03 -0.56
CA ASP A 29 -1.48 -9.65 0.08
C ASP A 29 -2.23 -8.63 0.97
N SER A 30 -1.49 -7.82 1.72
CA SER A 30 -2.07 -6.78 2.57
C SER A 30 -2.75 -5.65 1.77
N VAL A 31 -2.21 -5.30 0.60
CA VAL A 31 -2.79 -4.33 -0.34
C VAL A 31 -4.12 -4.88 -0.85
N ASP A 32 -4.14 -6.13 -1.30
CA ASP A 32 -5.35 -6.78 -1.80
C ASP A 32 -6.42 -6.92 -0.73
N GLU A 33 -6.03 -7.27 0.48
CA GLU A 33 -6.96 -7.34 1.61
C GLU A 33 -7.52 -5.97 1.96
N SER A 34 -6.69 -4.92 1.93
CA SER A 34 -7.15 -3.55 2.18
C SER A 34 -8.09 -3.04 1.09
N ARG A 35 -7.87 -3.46 -0.17
CA ARG A 35 -8.76 -3.18 -1.30
C ARG A 35 -10.12 -3.86 -1.11
N ARG A 36 -10.14 -5.15 -0.74
CA ARG A 36 -11.38 -5.89 -0.45
C ARG A 36 -12.13 -5.26 0.71
N SER A 37 -11.42 -4.89 1.78
CA SER A 37 -11.99 -4.19 2.94
C SER A 37 -12.62 -2.85 2.55
N TRP A 38 -11.98 -2.07 1.68
CA TRP A 38 -12.55 -0.82 1.19
C TRP A 38 -13.82 -1.06 0.35
N GLN A 39 -13.80 -2.04 -0.56
CA GLN A 39 -14.98 -2.43 -1.33
C GLN A 39 -16.14 -2.90 -0.43
N ALA A 40 -15.82 -3.66 0.62
CA ALA A 40 -16.81 -4.10 1.61
C ALA A 40 -17.42 -2.91 2.36
N ALA A 41 -16.58 -1.96 2.81
CA ALA A 41 -17.06 -0.75 3.49
C ALA A 41 -17.96 0.12 2.60
N LEU A 42 -17.68 0.21 1.29
CA LEU A 42 -18.56 0.88 0.33
C LEU A 42 -19.92 0.18 0.19
N LYS A 43 -19.93 -1.16 0.16
CA LYS A 43 -21.18 -1.94 0.12
C LYS A 43 -21.98 -1.78 1.41
N GLU A 44 -21.31 -1.79 2.55
CA GLU A 44 -21.92 -1.59 3.87
C GLU A 44 -22.54 -0.20 3.99
N PHE A 45 -21.86 0.84 3.51
CA PHE A 45 -22.40 2.20 3.46
C PHE A 45 -23.70 2.28 2.63
N ASN A 46 -23.77 1.58 1.50
CA ASN A 46 -24.98 1.57 0.67
C ASN A 46 -26.18 0.89 1.36
N LEU A 47 -25.93 0.03 2.33
CA LEU A 47 -26.95 -0.69 3.11
C LEU A 47 -27.12 -0.09 4.51
N ALA A 48 -26.33 0.93 4.86
CA ALA A 48 -26.30 1.49 6.20
C ALA A 48 -27.55 2.30 6.47
N GLU A 49 -28.13 2.07 7.64
CA GLU A 49 -29.19 2.92 8.17
C GLU A 49 -28.64 4.32 8.48
N LYS A 50 -29.54 5.31 8.55
CA LYS A 50 -29.20 6.74 8.68
C LYS A 50 -28.25 7.01 9.86
N ASP A 51 -28.44 6.31 10.97
CA ASP A 51 -27.65 6.49 12.20
C ASP A 51 -26.24 5.88 12.11
N PHE A 52 -25.99 5.03 11.11
CA PHE A 52 -24.70 4.37 10.87
C PHE A 52 -23.90 4.98 9.70
N ILE A 53 -24.41 6.04 9.06
CA ILE A 53 -23.75 6.72 7.95
C ILE A 53 -22.38 7.25 8.36
N ASP A 54 -22.28 7.88 9.53
CA ASP A 54 -21.02 8.45 10.02
C ASP A 54 -19.98 7.37 10.27
N TYR A 55 -20.36 6.30 10.97
CA TYR A 55 -19.49 5.15 11.21
C TYR A 55 -19.00 4.53 9.89
N SER A 56 -19.91 4.30 8.95
CA SER A 56 -19.61 3.72 7.65
C SER A 56 -18.69 4.63 6.82
N SER A 57 -18.88 5.95 6.91
CA SER A 57 -18.02 6.95 6.27
C SER A 57 -16.60 6.91 6.84
N TYR A 58 -16.44 6.85 8.16
CA TYR A 58 -15.12 6.70 8.78
C TYR A 58 -14.43 5.40 8.37
N LYS A 59 -15.18 4.30 8.28
CA LYS A 59 -14.67 2.99 7.85
C LYS A 59 -14.16 3.02 6.40
N ILE A 60 -14.87 3.70 5.50
CA ILE A 60 -14.42 3.94 4.12
C ILE A 60 -13.11 4.73 4.11
N ILE A 61 -13.04 5.85 4.82
CA ILE A 61 -11.85 6.71 4.84
C ILE A 61 -10.64 5.96 5.42
N ALA A 62 -10.84 5.21 6.51
CA ALA A 62 -9.79 4.45 7.16
C ALA A 62 -9.22 3.35 6.23
N SER A 63 -10.09 2.58 5.58
CA SER A 63 -9.68 1.53 4.65
C SER A 63 -8.98 2.08 3.41
N GLN A 64 -9.47 3.19 2.85
CA GLN A 64 -8.82 3.91 1.75
C GLN A 64 -7.40 4.40 2.12
N LYS A 65 -7.25 5.05 3.28
CA LYS A 65 -5.94 5.54 3.75
C LYS A 65 -4.95 4.38 3.93
N ARG A 66 -5.41 3.26 4.49
CA ARG A 66 -4.60 2.04 4.64
C ARG A 66 -4.15 1.50 3.28
N TYR A 67 -5.05 1.42 2.30
CA TYR A 67 -4.71 0.98 0.95
C TYR A 67 -3.65 1.87 0.30
N ILE A 68 -3.82 3.20 0.34
CA ILE A 68 -2.85 4.17 -0.21
C ILE A 68 -1.49 4.04 0.48
N TYR A 69 -1.47 3.89 1.80
CA TYR A 69 -0.23 3.70 2.56
C TYR A 69 0.51 2.44 2.10
N LEU A 70 -0.20 1.32 1.97
CA LEU A 70 0.41 0.05 1.55
C LEU A 70 0.91 0.10 0.10
N LEU A 71 0.22 0.81 -0.80
CA LEU A 71 0.70 1.05 -2.15
C LEU A 71 2.01 1.84 -2.17
N ARG A 72 2.12 2.88 -1.35
CA ARG A 72 3.38 3.65 -1.21
C ARG A 72 4.51 2.79 -0.66
N GLN A 73 4.20 1.92 0.30
CA GLN A 73 5.19 0.98 0.84
C GLN A 73 5.64 -0.05 -0.20
N ALA A 74 4.71 -0.57 -1.00
CA ALA A 74 5.04 -1.48 -2.11
C ALA A 74 5.94 -0.78 -3.15
N GLN A 75 5.62 0.47 -3.52
CA GLN A 75 6.45 1.27 -4.44
C GLN A 75 7.86 1.50 -3.89
N ASN A 76 7.99 1.86 -2.61
CA ASN A 76 9.29 2.06 -1.96
C ASN A 76 10.16 0.79 -1.94
N LEU A 77 9.53 -0.39 -1.98
CA LEU A 77 10.23 -1.68 -2.02
C LEU A 77 10.51 -2.15 -3.46
N GLY A 78 10.21 -1.33 -4.47
CA GLY A 78 10.46 -1.65 -5.87
C GLY A 78 9.41 -2.58 -6.50
N ALA A 79 8.24 -2.75 -5.87
CA ALA A 79 7.13 -3.46 -6.48
C ALA A 79 6.46 -2.58 -7.54
N THR A 80 6.97 -2.66 -8.76
CA THR A 80 6.35 -2.04 -9.93
C THR A 80 5.37 -3.03 -10.54
N SER A 81 4.10 -2.64 -10.75
CA SER A 81 3.10 -3.48 -11.44
C SER A 81 3.47 -3.83 -12.89
N TRP A 82 4.48 -3.17 -13.44
CA TRP A 82 4.92 -3.30 -14.83
C TRP A 82 6.40 -3.70 -14.83
N PRO A 83 6.82 -4.68 -15.66
CA PRO A 83 8.24 -4.89 -15.89
C PRO A 83 8.82 -3.60 -16.50
N ALA A 84 9.99 -3.16 -16.03
CA ALA A 84 10.62 -1.90 -16.44
C ALA A 84 10.80 -1.76 -17.97
N ASN A 85 10.75 -2.88 -18.70
CA ASN A 85 10.80 -2.95 -20.16
C ASN A 85 9.59 -2.32 -20.88
N GLU A 86 8.46 -2.12 -20.19
CA GLU A 86 7.22 -1.59 -20.79
C GLU A 86 7.03 -0.08 -20.54
N LEU A 87 7.87 0.54 -19.72
CA LEU A 87 7.84 1.99 -19.47
C LEU A 87 8.56 2.75 -20.59
N LYS A 88 8.10 2.59 -21.83
CA LYS A 88 8.53 3.46 -22.93
C LYS A 88 7.88 4.83 -22.68
N PRO A 89 8.62 5.93 -22.51
CA PRO A 89 8.03 7.22 -22.25
C PRO A 89 7.14 7.60 -23.44
N LEU A 90 5.84 7.83 -23.18
CA LEU A 90 4.85 8.26 -24.17
C LEU A 90 5.27 9.54 -24.92
N ALA A 91 6.21 10.31 -24.36
CA ALA A 91 6.84 11.46 -24.99
C ALA A 91 7.70 11.12 -26.22
N SER A 92 8.15 9.88 -26.38
CA SER A 92 8.98 9.45 -27.52
C SER A 92 8.20 9.14 -28.80
N SER A 93 6.87 9.05 -28.71
CA SER A 93 5.99 8.70 -29.84
C SER A 93 5.16 9.86 -30.37
N LEU A 94 5.27 11.07 -29.79
CA LEU A 94 4.61 12.24 -30.38
C LEU A 94 5.41 12.68 -31.60
N PRO A 95 4.81 12.70 -32.80
CA PRO A 95 5.46 13.31 -33.95
C PRO A 95 5.62 14.80 -33.62
N VAL A 96 6.86 15.28 -33.64
CA VAL A 96 7.15 16.71 -33.64
C VAL A 96 6.50 17.27 -34.91
N THR A 97 5.28 17.81 -34.80
CA THR A 97 4.66 18.59 -35.86
C THR A 97 5.43 19.90 -35.92
N ASN A 98 6.46 19.88 -36.77
CA ASN A 98 7.26 21.03 -37.10
C ASN A 98 6.44 21.86 -38.09
N ASP A 99 5.52 22.68 -37.56
CA ASP A 99 4.74 23.60 -38.36
C ASP A 99 5.59 24.86 -38.57
N ASN A 100 6.14 24.98 -39.79
CA ASN A 100 6.76 26.18 -40.35
C ASN A 100 5.72 27.26 -40.64
#